data_AF-A0A1I1XWQ7-F1
#
_entry.id   AF-A0A1I1XWQ7-F1
#
_cell.length_a   1.000
_cell.length_b   1.000
_cell.length_c   1.000
_cell.angle_alpha   90.00
_cell.angle_beta   90.00
_cell.angle_gamma   90.00
#
_symmetry.space_group_name_H-M   'P 1'
#
loop_
_entity.id
_entity.type
_entity.pdbx_description
1 polymer ?
#
loop_
_entity_poly.entity_id
_entity_poly.type
_entity_poly.pdbx_seq_one_letter_code
_entity_poly.pdbx_strand_id
1 'polypeptide(L)'
;MKNNRKHSYWMSVLMICVMTITSCKVTSQEPAKKDIVIAKNAKWSDKMALTLMKRHPESYMLDDAKKPKWDYVHALVLHSIEELYKKNPDPRYKAYVRGYVDQLVQADGSINTYEFDKFNIDLVLPGRLLFDVYAYSKEDKYLKALQLIRKQLSEQPRTASGGFWHKQIYPNQMWLDGLYMGEPFYAEYTAKFENGKSFDDIAKQFELIQLKATDPKTGLLYHGWDESKQMPWANKETGNSPNFWSRSLGWYVMALVDVLDYMPKDHPKRKELVKYLNNASEAILKFQDKSSGLWYQVTDKGGEKGNYLEASGSAMFAYAYAKGANKGYLPAKFKKAANKAFDGLTTVLIKKVDEDGGITLTNCCQVAGLGGTPYRDGSYEYYVNERKKDNDPKATGPFILAAIELNR
;
A
#
# COMPACT_ATOMS: atom_id res chain seq x y z
N MET A 1 -31.10 91.65 -22.64
CA MET A 1 -31.26 92.40 -21.37
C MET A 1 -31.62 91.41 -20.27
N LYS A 2 -30.82 91.44 -19.19
CA LYS A 2 -31.10 91.12 -17.78
C LYS A 2 -32.39 90.33 -17.46
N ASN A 3 -32.45 89.24 -16.69
CA ASN A 3 -31.77 88.80 -15.46
C ASN A 3 -32.93 88.30 -14.55
N ASN A 4 -32.91 87.09 -14.00
CA ASN A 4 -33.03 86.86 -12.54
C ASN A 4 -33.26 85.40 -12.10
N ARG A 5 -32.36 85.01 -11.17
CA ARG A 5 -32.57 84.29 -9.88
C ARG A 5 -33.16 82.87 -9.95
N LYS A 6 -32.31 81.85 -9.76
CA LYS A 6 -31.91 81.24 -8.46
C LYS A 6 -33.10 80.78 -7.61
N HIS A 7 -33.30 79.46 -7.51
CA HIS A 7 -33.55 78.77 -6.24
C HIS A 7 -32.95 77.36 -6.28
N SER A 8 -32.23 77.05 -5.21
CA SER A 8 -31.54 75.80 -4.91
C SER A 8 -32.48 74.93 -4.08
N TYR A 9 -32.66 73.67 -4.46
CA TYR A 9 -32.96 72.60 -3.51
C TYR A 9 -32.14 71.37 -3.84
N TRP A 10 -31.18 71.11 -2.96
CA TRP A 10 -30.58 69.80 -2.76
C TRP A 10 -31.68 68.82 -2.34
N MET A 11 -31.80 67.71 -3.04
CA MET A 11 -32.35 66.50 -2.44
C MET A 11 -31.63 65.30 -3.04
N SER A 12 -30.66 64.82 -2.26
CA SER A 12 -29.94 63.58 -2.42
C SER A 12 -30.95 62.43 -2.47
N VAL A 13 -30.99 61.69 -3.59
CA VAL A 13 -31.64 60.38 -3.62
C VAL A 13 -30.59 59.34 -3.98
N LEU A 14 -30.35 58.52 -2.97
CA LEU A 14 -29.44 57.39 -2.89
C LEU A 14 -29.56 56.48 -4.12
N MET A 15 -28.46 56.34 -4.86
CA MET A 15 -28.32 55.28 -5.86
C MET A 15 -28.07 53.97 -5.12
N ILE A 16 -29.12 53.18 -4.89
CA ILE A 16 -28.99 51.82 -4.32
C ILE A 16 -28.40 50.93 -5.41
N CYS A 17 -27.07 50.82 -5.43
CA CYS A 17 -26.38 49.72 -6.09
C CYS A 17 -26.76 48.41 -5.37
N VAL A 18 -27.70 47.65 -5.94
CA VAL A 18 -27.92 46.26 -5.55
C VAL A 18 -26.73 45.46 -6.08
N MET A 19 -25.65 45.40 -5.30
CA MET A 19 -24.65 44.35 -5.46
C MET A 19 -25.33 43.04 -5.08
N THR A 20 -25.71 42.24 -6.07
CA THR A 20 -26.01 40.83 -5.86
C THR A 20 -24.71 40.13 -5.48
N ILE A 21 -24.39 40.16 -4.19
CA ILE A 21 -23.41 39.27 -3.59
C ILE A 21 -24.04 37.88 -3.71
N THR A 22 -23.70 37.14 -4.77
CA THR A 22 -23.87 35.70 -4.79
C THR A 22 -22.96 35.16 -3.70
N SER A 23 -23.52 35.07 -2.50
CA SER A 23 -22.93 34.37 -1.38
C SER A 23 -22.79 32.92 -1.84
N CYS A 24 -21.58 32.56 -2.27
CA CYS A 24 -21.17 31.17 -2.32
C CYS A 24 -21.40 30.63 -0.91
N LYS A 25 -22.53 29.97 -0.69
CA LYS A 25 -22.67 29.02 0.39
C LYS A 25 -21.59 27.98 0.14
N VAL A 26 -20.43 28.18 0.75
CA VAL A 26 -19.53 27.08 1.09
C VAL A 26 -20.40 26.17 1.93
N THR A 27 -20.91 25.11 1.30
CA THR A 27 -21.56 24.03 2.01
C THR A 27 -20.45 23.34 2.79
N SER A 28 -20.13 23.88 3.97
CA SER A 28 -19.40 23.13 4.99
C SER A 28 -20.34 22.03 5.45
N GLN A 29 -20.38 20.92 4.72
CA GLN A 29 -20.76 19.66 5.33
C GLN A 29 -19.56 19.22 6.16
N GLU A 30 -19.45 19.76 7.39
CA GLU A 30 -18.89 18.94 8.46
C GLU A 30 -19.85 17.78 8.64
N PRO A 31 -19.46 16.51 8.39
CA PRO A 31 -20.21 15.44 8.96
C PRO A 31 -19.94 15.51 10.47
N ALA A 32 -20.96 15.87 11.25
CA ALA A 32 -21.00 15.54 12.67
C ALA A 32 -20.40 14.13 12.83
N LYS A 33 -19.36 13.98 13.66
CA LYS A 33 -18.67 12.70 13.93
C LYS A 33 -19.72 11.69 14.40
N LYS A 34 -20.40 11.01 13.46
CA LYS A 34 -21.30 9.90 13.78
C LYS A 34 -20.42 8.82 14.38
N ASP A 35 -20.77 8.39 15.59
CA ASP A 35 -20.11 7.28 16.24
C ASP A 35 -19.99 6.11 15.26
N ILE A 36 -18.77 5.58 15.13
CA ILE A 36 -18.51 4.44 14.28
C ILE A 36 -19.09 3.21 14.97
N VAL A 37 -20.21 2.73 14.43
CA VAL A 37 -20.87 1.47 14.83
C VAL A 37 -20.35 0.34 13.96
N ILE A 38 -19.88 -0.75 14.59
CA ILE A 38 -19.41 -1.96 13.92
C ILE A 38 -20.49 -3.03 14.07
N ALA A 39 -21.26 -3.27 13.00
CA ALA A 39 -22.36 -4.23 13.05
C ALA A 39 -21.84 -5.66 13.25
N LYS A 40 -22.53 -6.45 14.08
CA LYS A 40 -22.14 -7.86 14.36
C LYS A 40 -22.08 -8.72 13.10
N ASN A 41 -22.96 -8.46 12.13
CA ASN A 41 -23.04 -9.15 10.84
C ASN A 41 -22.26 -8.45 9.72
N ALA A 42 -21.48 -7.40 10.01
CA ALA A 42 -20.64 -6.77 9.00
C ALA A 42 -19.62 -7.77 8.44
N LYS A 43 -19.31 -7.61 7.16
CA LYS A 43 -18.21 -8.31 6.50
C LYS A 43 -16.89 -8.00 7.20
N TRP A 44 -15.94 -8.93 7.12
CA TRP A 44 -14.62 -8.77 7.71
C TRP A 44 -13.86 -7.56 7.16
N SER A 45 -14.06 -7.23 5.87
CA SER A 45 -13.53 -5.99 5.27
C SER A 45 -13.97 -4.75 6.05
N ASP A 46 -15.28 -4.61 6.30
CA ASP A 46 -15.87 -3.48 6.99
C ASP A 46 -15.52 -3.50 8.48
N LYS A 47 -15.52 -4.67 9.12
CA LYS A 47 -15.13 -4.80 10.54
C LYS A 47 -13.72 -4.30 10.80
N MET A 48 -12.75 -4.71 9.99
CA MET A 48 -11.37 -4.27 10.17
C MET A 48 -11.24 -2.76 9.88
N ALA A 49 -11.77 -2.29 8.74
CA ALA A 49 -11.70 -0.87 8.38
C ALA A 49 -12.34 0.04 9.44
N LEU A 50 -13.55 -0.29 9.89
CA LEU A 50 -14.26 0.48 10.92
C LEU A 50 -13.58 0.38 12.29
N THR A 51 -12.98 -0.77 12.64
CA THR A 51 -12.16 -0.89 13.86
C THR A 51 -11.00 0.08 13.82
N LEU A 52 -10.26 0.13 12.70
CA LEU A 52 -9.11 1.01 12.56
C LEU A 52 -9.52 2.48 12.61
N MET A 53 -10.57 2.87 11.89
CA MET A 53 -11.08 4.24 11.90
C MET A 53 -11.62 4.66 13.28
N LYS A 54 -12.21 3.73 14.04
CA LYS A 54 -12.69 4.00 15.40
C LYS A 54 -11.54 4.20 16.38
N ARG A 55 -10.51 3.36 16.29
CA ARG A 55 -9.31 3.44 17.16
C ARG A 55 -8.38 4.59 16.77
N HIS A 56 -8.41 5.01 15.51
CA HIS A 56 -7.60 6.09 14.95
C HIS A 56 -8.50 7.09 14.20
N PRO A 57 -9.19 8.01 14.91
CA PRO A 57 -10.19 8.89 14.30
C PRO A 57 -9.66 9.76 13.17
N GLU A 58 -8.37 10.11 13.20
CA GLU A 58 -7.68 10.75 12.10
C GLU A 58 -6.76 9.72 11.43
N SER A 59 -6.78 9.68 10.10
CA SER A 59 -6.07 8.67 9.31
C SER A 59 -4.56 8.69 9.49
N TYR A 60 -3.97 9.84 9.82
CA TYR A 60 -2.56 9.89 10.17
C TYR A 60 -2.23 9.15 11.47
N MET A 61 -3.20 8.93 12.37
CA MET A 61 -2.98 8.25 13.66
C MET A 61 -2.80 6.74 13.51
N LEU A 62 -3.05 6.18 12.32
CA LEU A 62 -2.71 4.78 12.03
C LEU A 62 -1.26 4.50 12.43
N ASP A 63 -1.01 3.26 12.85
CA ASP A 63 0.26 2.84 13.46
C ASP A 63 0.63 3.58 14.76
N ASP A 64 -0.36 4.13 15.48
CA ASP A 64 -0.21 4.94 16.70
C ASP A 64 0.57 6.25 16.49
N ALA A 65 0.73 6.69 15.24
CA ALA A 65 1.51 7.87 14.91
C ALA A 65 0.91 9.14 15.56
N LYS A 66 1.79 9.97 16.13
CA LYS A 66 1.39 11.17 16.87
C LYS A 66 1.33 12.43 16.02
N LYS A 67 1.90 12.37 14.82
CA LYS A 67 1.96 13.48 13.87
C LYS A 67 1.81 12.94 12.45
N PRO A 68 1.28 13.73 11.50
CA PRO A 68 1.23 13.34 10.10
C PRO A 68 2.62 13.04 9.55
N LYS A 69 2.71 11.93 8.82
CA LYS A 69 3.94 11.46 8.17
C LYS A 69 3.58 10.76 6.87
N TRP A 70 4.32 11.05 5.81
CA TRP A 70 4.25 10.35 4.53
C TRP A 70 4.94 8.99 4.67
N ASP A 71 4.15 7.92 4.75
CA ASP A 71 4.66 6.58 5.07
C ASP A 71 3.81 5.48 4.40
N TYR A 72 4.49 4.42 3.96
CA TYR A 72 3.88 3.31 3.24
C TYR A 72 2.90 2.51 4.10
N VAL A 73 3.11 2.49 5.44
CA VAL A 73 2.22 1.78 6.37
C VAL A 73 0.83 2.42 6.42
N HIS A 74 0.74 3.75 6.42
CA HIS A 74 -0.53 4.49 6.29
C HIS A 74 -1.14 4.24 4.91
N ALA A 75 -0.34 4.38 3.86
CA ALA A 75 -0.78 4.20 2.48
C ALA A 75 -1.43 2.84 2.23
N LEU A 76 -0.85 1.76 2.75
CA LEU A 76 -1.36 0.41 2.56
C LEU A 76 -2.77 0.24 3.11
N VAL A 77 -3.03 0.74 4.33
CA VAL A 77 -4.36 0.67 4.96
C VAL A 77 -5.33 1.61 4.28
N LEU A 78 -4.90 2.83 3.95
CA LEU A 78 -5.78 3.80 3.29
C LEU A 78 -6.15 3.37 1.87
N HIS A 79 -5.23 2.72 1.16
CA HIS A 79 -5.52 2.11 -0.14
C HIS A 79 -6.54 0.98 0.00
N SER A 80 -6.45 0.13 1.03
CA SER A 80 -7.45 -0.92 1.23
C SER A 80 -8.84 -0.36 1.59
N ILE A 81 -8.90 0.77 2.30
CA ILE A 81 -10.15 1.51 2.59
C ILE A 81 -10.72 2.15 1.32
N GLU A 82 -9.86 2.67 0.43
CA GLU A 82 -10.27 3.19 -0.88
C GLU A 82 -10.83 2.08 -1.78
N GLU A 83 -10.19 0.91 -1.82
CA GLU A 83 -10.73 -0.26 -2.52
C GLU A 83 -12.04 -0.76 -1.89
N LEU A 84 -12.18 -0.69 -0.57
CA LEU A 84 -13.44 -0.98 0.11
C LEU A 84 -14.54 -0.01 -0.32
N TYR A 85 -14.24 1.29 -0.37
CA TYR A 85 -15.19 2.31 -0.83
C TYR A 85 -15.70 2.03 -2.24
N LYS A 86 -14.84 1.55 -3.16
CA LYS A 86 -15.25 1.17 -4.52
C LYS A 86 -16.25 0.01 -4.55
N LYS A 87 -16.27 -0.85 -3.52
CA LYS A 87 -17.19 -2.00 -3.41
C LYS A 87 -18.41 -1.72 -2.54
N ASN A 88 -18.24 -0.93 -1.49
CA ASN A 88 -19.27 -0.55 -0.54
C ASN A 88 -19.17 0.97 -0.29
N PRO A 89 -19.86 1.80 -1.10
CA PRO A 89 -19.74 3.25 -1.03
C PRO A 89 -20.24 3.81 0.31
N ASP A 90 -19.31 4.07 1.23
CA ASP A 90 -19.53 4.84 2.45
C ASP A 90 -18.70 6.14 2.39
N PRO A 91 -19.32 7.33 2.43
CA PRO A 91 -18.60 8.60 2.34
C PRO A 91 -17.54 8.78 3.42
N ARG A 92 -17.66 8.09 4.57
CA ARG A 92 -16.66 8.13 5.64
C ARG A 92 -15.31 7.58 5.19
N TYR A 93 -15.28 6.54 4.36
CA TYR A 93 -14.03 5.97 3.83
C TYR A 93 -13.28 6.97 2.95
N LYS A 94 -13.99 7.57 1.99
CA LYS A 94 -13.43 8.58 1.11
C LYS A 94 -12.90 9.80 1.88
N ALA A 95 -13.66 10.27 2.88
CA ALA A 95 -13.25 11.38 3.73
C ALA A 95 -12.01 11.04 4.58
N TYR A 96 -11.94 9.82 5.11
CA TYR A 96 -10.81 9.35 5.93
C TYR A 96 -9.51 9.29 5.11
N VAL A 97 -9.55 8.77 3.88
CA VAL A 97 -8.40 8.76 2.96
C VAL A 97 -7.99 10.18 2.58
N ARG A 98 -8.96 11.02 2.21
CA ARG A 98 -8.69 12.43 1.84
C ARG A 98 -8.06 13.21 2.99
N GLY A 99 -8.52 12.99 4.23
CA GLY A 99 -7.99 13.65 5.43
C GLY A 99 -6.49 13.41 5.63
N TYR A 100 -5.95 12.27 5.20
CA TYR A 100 -4.51 12.00 5.27
C TYR A 100 -3.73 12.81 4.25
N VAL A 101 -4.13 12.75 2.97
CA VAL A 101 -3.38 13.42 1.89
C VAL A 101 -3.47 14.95 1.98
N ASP A 102 -4.59 15.49 2.46
CA ASP A 102 -4.77 16.94 2.63
C ASP A 102 -3.86 17.54 3.73
N GLN A 103 -3.46 16.75 4.72
CA GLN A 103 -2.52 17.20 5.75
C GLN A 103 -1.07 17.24 5.27
N LEU A 104 -0.74 16.47 4.22
CA LEU A 104 0.64 16.27 3.78
C LEU A 104 0.95 16.99 2.47
N VAL A 105 0.04 17.02 1.50
CA VAL A 105 0.24 17.64 0.19
C VAL A 105 -0.07 19.15 0.24
N GLN A 106 0.97 19.97 0.04
CA GLN A 106 0.88 21.42 0.06
C GLN A 106 0.36 21.98 -1.26
N ALA A 107 -0.06 23.25 -1.27
CA ALA A 107 -0.65 23.90 -2.44
C ALA A 107 0.29 23.94 -3.66
N ASP A 108 1.61 23.97 -3.44
CA ASP A 108 2.62 23.93 -4.50
C ASP A 108 2.92 22.51 -5.01
N GLY A 109 2.34 21.47 -4.39
CA GLY A 109 2.58 20.06 -4.69
C GLY A 109 3.74 19.43 -3.94
N SER A 110 4.44 20.18 -3.07
CA SER A 110 5.38 19.59 -2.12
C SER A 110 4.65 18.72 -1.10
N ILE A 111 5.34 17.72 -0.57
CA ILE A 111 4.77 16.75 0.37
C ILE A 111 5.53 16.87 1.69
N ASN A 112 4.83 17.22 2.76
CA ASN A 112 5.44 17.28 4.09
C ASN A 112 6.04 15.92 4.46
N THR A 113 7.24 15.92 5.06
CA THR A 113 8.03 14.74 5.47
C THR A 113 8.51 13.83 4.34
N TYR A 114 8.28 14.17 3.08
CA TYR A 114 8.84 13.45 1.94
C TYR A 114 10.27 13.93 1.66
N GLU A 115 11.23 13.00 1.72
CA GLU A 115 12.66 13.30 1.62
C GLU A 115 13.23 12.75 0.31
N PHE A 116 13.13 13.54 -0.76
CA PHE A 116 13.50 13.15 -2.13
C PHE A 116 14.92 12.57 -2.21
N ASP A 117 15.90 13.23 -1.57
CA ASP A 117 17.33 12.85 -1.64
C ASP A 117 17.66 11.52 -0.95
N LYS A 118 16.73 10.97 -0.15
CA LYS A 118 16.91 9.63 0.44
C LYS A 118 16.67 8.51 -0.57
N PHE A 119 16.08 8.82 -1.74
CA PHE A 119 15.68 7.84 -2.76
C PHE A 119 15.10 6.58 -2.13
N ASN A 120 14.20 6.77 -1.16
CA ASN A 120 13.61 5.68 -0.42
C ASN A 120 12.38 5.19 -1.17
N ILE A 121 12.42 3.99 -1.74
CA ILE A 121 11.31 3.48 -2.54
C ILE A 121 10.02 3.31 -1.72
N ASP A 122 10.12 3.16 -0.40
CA ASP A 122 8.96 3.12 0.51
C ASP A 122 8.12 4.40 0.43
N LEU A 123 8.74 5.56 0.12
CA LEU A 123 8.03 6.83 0.01
C LEU A 123 7.22 6.96 -1.29
N VAL A 124 7.30 5.98 -2.20
CA VAL A 124 6.55 5.97 -3.46
C VAL A 124 5.12 5.45 -3.25
N LEU A 125 4.92 4.43 -2.41
CA LEU A 125 3.63 3.78 -2.22
C LEU A 125 2.48 4.74 -1.87
N PRO A 126 2.64 5.74 -0.98
CA PRO A 126 1.54 6.64 -0.64
C PRO A 126 1.08 7.52 -1.81
N GLY A 127 1.87 7.63 -2.87
CA GLY A 127 1.46 8.26 -4.12
C GLY A 127 0.23 7.61 -4.75
N ARG A 128 -0.04 6.33 -4.48
CA ARG A 128 -1.24 5.63 -4.97
C ARG A 128 -2.54 6.29 -4.50
N LEU A 129 -2.56 6.85 -3.29
CA LEU A 129 -3.74 7.55 -2.75
C LEU A 129 -4.08 8.82 -3.53
N LEU A 130 -3.13 9.38 -4.27
CA LEU A 130 -3.32 10.65 -4.98
C LEU A 130 -4.08 10.48 -6.29
N PHE A 131 -4.09 9.29 -6.89
CA PHE A 131 -4.72 9.08 -8.20
C PHE A 131 -6.23 9.31 -8.17
N ASP A 132 -6.94 8.67 -7.25
CA ASP A 132 -8.39 8.81 -7.13
C ASP A 132 -8.75 10.20 -6.55
N VAL A 133 -7.97 10.68 -5.58
CA VAL A 133 -8.12 12.03 -5.02
C VAL A 133 -8.03 13.09 -6.11
N TYR A 134 -7.00 13.03 -6.95
CA TYR A 134 -6.88 13.91 -8.12
C TYR A 134 -8.03 13.69 -9.10
N ALA A 135 -8.41 12.45 -9.38
CA ALA A 135 -9.44 12.14 -10.37
C ALA A 135 -10.78 12.82 -10.06
N TYR A 136 -11.23 12.85 -8.80
CA TYR A 136 -12.50 13.48 -8.43
C TYR A 136 -12.38 14.95 -8.00
N SER A 137 -11.24 15.40 -7.46
CA SER A 137 -11.09 16.80 -6.99
C SER A 137 -10.63 17.75 -8.09
N LYS A 138 -9.83 17.23 -9.05
CA LYS A 138 -9.10 18.02 -10.05
C LYS A 138 -8.19 19.11 -9.48
N GLU A 139 -7.78 18.99 -8.22
CA GLU A 139 -6.86 19.95 -7.60
C GLU A 139 -5.42 19.71 -8.09
N ASP A 140 -4.81 20.73 -8.69
CA ASP A 140 -3.46 20.65 -9.30
C ASP A 140 -2.37 20.21 -8.32
N LYS A 141 -2.52 20.51 -7.02
CA LYS A 141 -1.54 20.12 -5.99
C LYS A 141 -1.26 18.62 -5.98
N TYR A 142 -2.29 17.79 -6.22
CA TYR A 142 -2.13 16.33 -6.23
C TYR A 142 -1.45 15.84 -7.50
N LEU A 143 -1.69 16.48 -8.65
CA LEU A 143 -0.96 16.16 -9.89
C LEU A 143 0.52 16.49 -9.76
N LYS A 144 0.86 17.65 -9.17
CA LYS A 144 2.25 18.04 -8.90
C LYS A 144 2.94 17.06 -7.94
N ALA A 145 2.24 16.63 -6.90
CA ALA A 145 2.75 15.59 -5.98
C ALA A 145 2.96 14.24 -6.69
N LEU A 146 2.03 13.80 -7.55
CA LEU A 146 2.21 12.62 -8.39
C LEU A 146 3.45 12.73 -9.30
N GLN A 147 3.66 13.91 -9.91
CA GLN A 147 4.83 14.18 -10.76
C GLN A 147 6.15 14.19 -9.96
N LEU A 148 6.15 14.71 -8.73
CA LEU A 148 7.31 14.66 -7.83
C LEU A 148 7.72 13.22 -7.52
N ILE A 149 6.76 12.36 -7.19
CA ILE A 149 7.01 10.94 -6.90
C ILE A 149 7.47 10.20 -8.16
N ARG A 150 6.87 10.50 -9.31
CA ARG A 150 7.33 9.97 -10.60
C ARG A 150 8.77 10.39 -10.93
N LYS A 151 9.16 11.64 -10.59
CA LYS A 151 10.53 12.15 -10.75
C LYS A 151 11.50 11.35 -9.90
N GLN A 152 11.13 10.98 -8.66
CA GLN A 152 11.97 10.09 -7.86
C GLN A 152 12.21 8.77 -8.61
N LEU A 153 11.19 8.12 -9.19
CA LEU A 153 11.41 6.87 -9.93
C LEU A 153 12.31 7.02 -11.17
N SER A 154 12.30 8.17 -11.86
CA SER A 154 13.25 8.41 -12.96
C SER A 154 14.69 8.61 -12.49
N GLU A 155 14.88 9.12 -11.27
CA GLU A 155 16.19 9.44 -10.69
C GLU A 155 16.65 8.42 -9.65
N GLN A 156 15.81 7.43 -9.33
CA GLN A 156 16.06 6.39 -8.35
C GLN A 156 17.33 5.64 -8.76
N PRO A 157 18.35 5.55 -7.88
CA PRO A 157 19.57 4.81 -8.16
C PRO A 157 19.26 3.36 -8.50
N ARG A 158 20.08 2.79 -9.38
CA ARG A 158 19.88 1.42 -9.88
C ARG A 158 21.13 0.59 -9.72
N THR A 159 20.92 -0.71 -9.56
CA THR A 159 21.97 -1.72 -9.68
C THR A 159 22.54 -1.67 -11.10
N ALA A 160 23.72 -2.25 -11.34
CA ALA A 160 24.32 -2.31 -12.68
C ALA A 160 23.40 -3.05 -13.68
N SER A 161 22.61 -4.01 -13.19
CA SER A 161 21.59 -4.70 -13.99
C SER A 161 20.31 -3.88 -14.27
N GLY A 162 20.17 -2.68 -13.69
CA GLY A 162 19.04 -1.77 -13.90
C GLY A 162 17.91 -1.88 -12.88
N GLY A 163 18.09 -2.64 -11.80
CA GLY A 163 17.09 -2.79 -10.73
C GLY A 163 17.11 -1.61 -9.76
N PHE A 164 15.97 -1.13 -9.28
CA PHE A 164 15.95 -0.04 -8.29
C PHE A 164 16.68 -0.44 -7.01
N TRP A 165 17.58 0.43 -6.54
CA TRP A 165 18.05 0.34 -5.15
C TRP A 165 16.85 0.53 -4.24
N HIS A 166 16.78 -0.25 -3.18
CA HIS A 166 15.69 -0.13 -2.21
C HIS A 166 15.71 1.26 -1.55
N LYS A 167 16.89 1.76 -1.18
CA LYS A 167 17.11 3.11 -0.63
C LYS A 167 18.50 3.62 -1.00
N GLN A 168 18.74 4.94 -0.95
CA GLN A 168 20.09 5.51 -1.08
C GLN A 168 21.08 4.89 -0.09
N ILE A 169 20.61 4.57 1.13
CA ILE A 169 21.42 3.94 2.18
C ILE A 169 21.62 2.43 2.01
N TYR A 170 20.96 1.81 1.03
CA TYR A 170 21.07 0.38 0.68
C TYR A 170 21.54 0.25 -0.77
N PRO A 171 22.78 0.65 -1.07
CA PRO A 171 23.30 0.62 -2.43
C PRO A 171 23.36 -0.81 -2.96
N ASN A 172 23.08 -0.95 -4.25
CA ASN A 172 23.09 -2.21 -5.02
C ASN A 172 22.11 -3.29 -4.54
N GLN A 173 21.16 -2.93 -3.67
CA GLN A 173 20.24 -3.88 -3.06
C GLN A 173 18.84 -3.74 -3.63
N MET A 174 18.29 -4.84 -4.13
CA MET A 174 16.87 -4.99 -4.42
C MET A 174 16.23 -5.85 -3.33
N TRP A 175 15.16 -5.37 -2.72
CA TRP A 175 14.36 -6.13 -1.76
C TRP A 175 12.98 -6.38 -2.36
N LEU A 176 12.38 -7.54 -2.10
CA LEU A 176 11.05 -7.89 -2.61
C LEU A 176 10.00 -6.84 -2.24
N ASP A 177 10.12 -6.26 -1.05
CA ASP A 177 9.30 -5.16 -0.53
C ASP A 177 9.22 -4.00 -1.54
N GLY A 178 10.37 -3.61 -2.09
CA GLY A 178 10.49 -2.48 -3.02
C GLY A 178 9.63 -2.61 -4.27
N LEU A 179 9.33 -3.85 -4.69
CA LEU A 179 8.47 -4.10 -5.85
C LEU A 179 7.04 -3.63 -5.58
N TYR A 180 6.51 -3.86 -4.37
CA TYR A 180 5.18 -3.35 -4.02
C TYR A 180 5.18 -1.84 -3.77
N MET A 181 6.28 -1.30 -3.24
CA MET A 181 6.35 0.12 -2.94
C MET A 181 6.42 0.98 -4.22
N GLY A 182 7.14 0.51 -5.24
CA GLY A 182 7.37 1.25 -6.49
C GLY A 182 6.44 0.86 -7.63
N GLU A 183 6.35 -0.43 -7.96
CA GLU A 183 5.83 -0.87 -9.26
C GLU A 183 4.33 -0.63 -9.47
N PRO A 184 3.43 -0.86 -8.49
CA PRO A 184 2.01 -0.54 -8.66
C PRO A 184 1.75 0.95 -8.90
N PHE A 185 2.48 1.84 -8.20
CA PHE A 185 2.40 3.28 -8.46
C PHE A 185 2.91 3.60 -9.87
N TYR A 186 4.06 3.03 -10.26
CA TYR A 186 4.66 3.28 -11.55
C TYR A 186 3.77 2.82 -12.71
N ALA A 187 3.16 1.64 -12.57
CA ALA A 187 2.23 1.05 -13.52
C ALA A 187 0.98 1.92 -13.71
N GLU A 188 0.38 2.39 -12.62
CA GLU A 188 -0.78 3.28 -12.70
C GLU A 188 -0.42 4.64 -13.32
N TYR A 189 0.71 5.23 -12.88
CA TYR A 189 1.17 6.52 -13.40
C TYR A 189 1.43 6.45 -14.91
N THR A 190 2.18 5.44 -15.35
CA THR A 190 2.54 5.32 -16.77
C THR A 190 1.32 5.06 -17.64
N ALA A 191 0.36 4.25 -17.15
CA ALA A 191 -0.90 4.01 -17.84
C ALA A 191 -1.74 5.29 -18.02
N LYS A 192 -1.82 6.13 -16.98
CA LYS A 192 -2.68 7.31 -16.96
C LYS A 192 -2.07 8.54 -17.62
N PHE A 193 -0.76 8.74 -17.49
CA PHE A 193 -0.10 10.00 -17.83
C PHE A 193 1.01 9.86 -18.87
N GLU A 194 1.44 8.65 -19.19
CA GLU A 194 2.61 8.42 -20.04
C GLU A 194 2.38 7.39 -21.16
N ASN A 195 1.11 7.08 -21.46
CA ASN A 195 0.69 6.11 -22.49
C ASN A 195 1.41 4.76 -22.39
N GLY A 196 1.72 4.30 -21.17
CA GLY A 196 2.35 3.02 -20.91
C GLY A 196 3.85 2.93 -21.23
N LYS A 197 4.54 4.05 -21.48
CA LYS A 197 5.95 4.05 -21.94
C LYS A 197 6.93 3.30 -21.03
N SER A 198 6.57 3.06 -19.77
CA SER A 198 7.45 2.48 -18.76
C SER A 198 7.14 1.02 -18.40
N PHE A 199 6.19 0.36 -19.07
CA PHE A 199 5.84 -1.02 -18.74
C PHE A 199 6.98 -2.03 -18.92
N ASP A 200 7.90 -1.79 -19.85
CA ASP A 200 9.10 -2.63 -20.01
C ASP A 200 10.08 -2.48 -18.83
N ASP A 201 10.25 -1.26 -18.31
CA ASP A 201 11.08 -0.99 -17.12
C ASP A 201 10.48 -1.65 -15.88
N ILE A 202 9.16 -1.52 -15.69
CA ILE A 202 8.43 -2.21 -14.61
C ILE A 202 8.62 -3.73 -14.72
N ALA A 203 8.44 -4.31 -15.92
CA ALA A 203 8.64 -5.74 -16.12
C ALA A 203 10.10 -6.17 -15.84
N LYS A 204 11.08 -5.29 -16.14
CA LYS A 204 12.49 -5.54 -15.85
C LYS A 204 12.75 -5.69 -14.35
N GLN A 205 12.08 -4.89 -13.50
CA GLN A 205 12.22 -5.00 -12.05
C GLN A 205 11.81 -6.40 -11.54
N PHE A 206 10.68 -6.92 -12.02
CA PHE A 206 10.24 -8.27 -11.69
C PHE A 206 11.13 -9.37 -12.27
N GLU A 207 11.58 -9.23 -13.52
CA GLU A 207 12.49 -10.19 -14.18
C GLU A 207 13.79 -10.34 -13.39
N LEU A 208 14.41 -9.22 -13.01
CA LEU A 208 15.68 -9.22 -12.30
C LEU A 208 15.56 -9.94 -10.96
N ILE A 209 14.59 -9.54 -10.12
CA ILE A 209 14.47 -10.13 -8.79
C ILE A 209 14.03 -11.59 -8.86
N GLN A 210 13.16 -11.96 -9.81
CA GLN A 210 12.80 -13.35 -10.07
C GLN A 210 14.04 -14.17 -10.42
N LEU A 211 14.88 -13.69 -11.35
CA LEU A 211 16.07 -14.43 -11.79
C LEU A 211 17.12 -14.56 -10.69
N LYS A 212 17.30 -13.52 -9.87
CA LYS A 212 18.41 -13.45 -8.91
C LYS A 212 18.08 -14.02 -7.53
N ALA A 213 16.84 -13.82 -7.06
CA ALA A 213 16.46 -14.16 -5.70
C ALA A 213 15.70 -15.50 -5.59
N THR A 214 15.29 -16.14 -6.68
CA THR A 214 14.61 -17.45 -6.61
C THR A 214 15.59 -18.54 -6.18
N ASP A 215 15.27 -19.23 -5.09
CA ASP A 215 15.95 -20.46 -4.71
C ASP A 215 15.53 -21.62 -5.63
N PRO A 216 16.47 -22.30 -6.32
CA PRO A 216 16.13 -23.38 -7.23
C PRO A 216 15.56 -24.62 -6.51
N LYS A 217 15.74 -24.78 -5.19
CA LYS A 217 15.25 -25.95 -4.45
C LYS A 217 13.78 -25.83 -4.09
N THR A 218 13.39 -24.71 -3.49
CA THR A 218 12.03 -24.47 -3.00
C THR A 218 11.15 -23.76 -4.03
N GLY A 219 11.75 -22.92 -4.87
CA GLY A 219 11.08 -21.96 -5.74
C GLY A 219 10.66 -20.66 -5.03
N LEU A 220 10.94 -20.52 -3.73
CA LEU A 220 10.70 -19.27 -3.00
C LEU A 220 11.77 -18.22 -3.36
N LEU A 221 11.42 -16.95 -3.19
CA LEU A 221 12.36 -15.84 -3.38
C LEU A 221 12.93 -15.39 -2.02
N TYR A 222 14.24 -15.21 -1.95
CA TYR A 222 14.90 -14.59 -0.80
C TYR A 222 14.45 -13.13 -0.62
N HIS A 223 14.42 -12.64 0.63
CA HIS A 223 13.94 -11.29 0.96
C HIS A 223 14.70 -10.19 0.19
N GLY A 224 16.03 -10.25 0.19
CA GLY A 224 16.87 -9.27 -0.49
C GLY A 224 17.98 -9.90 -1.32
N TRP A 225 18.39 -9.17 -2.36
CA TRP A 225 19.53 -9.46 -3.22
C TRP A 225 20.43 -8.21 -3.29
N ASP A 226 21.71 -8.37 -2.93
CA ASP A 226 22.76 -7.38 -3.11
C ASP A 226 23.61 -7.76 -4.32
N GLU A 227 23.49 -7.01 -5.42
CA GLU A 227 24.26 -7.27 -6.64
C GLU A 227 25.78 -7.14 -6.42
N SER A 228 26.20 -6.28 -5.49
CA SER A 228 27.61 -6.10 -5.15
C SER A 228 28.16 -7.21 -4.25
N LYS A 229 27.27 -7.95 -3.56
CA LYS A 229 27.58 -9.00 -2.58
C LYS A 229 28.45 -8.54 -1.41
N GLN A 230 28.52 -7.23 -1.18
CA GLN A 230 29.36 -6.61 -0.15
C GLN A 230 28.70 -6.66 1.22
N MET A 231 27.36 -6.67 1.29
CA MET A 231 26.66 -6.77 2.55
C MET A 231 27.03 -8.07 3.31
N PRO A 232 27.24 -8.01 4.65
CA PRO A 232 27.56 -9.21 5.42
C PRO A 232 26.47 -10.29 5.40
N TRP A 233 25.19 -9.92 5.23
CA TRP A 233 24.08 -10.87 5.11
C TRP A 233 24.03 -11.53 3.72
N ALA A 234 24.69 -10.94 2.72
CA ALA A 234 24.63 -11.39 1.34
C ALA A 234 25.54 -12.60 1.13
N ASN A 235 24.97 -13.67 0.59
CA ASN A 235 25.71 -14.82 0.13
C ASN A 235 26.77 -14.40 -0.90
N LYS A 236 28.01 -14.87 -0.76
CA LYS A 236 29.15 -14.40 -1.56
C LYS A 236 29.13 -14.88 -3.01
N GLU A 237 28.34 -15.91 -3.32
CA GLU A 237 28.16 -16.40 -4.68
C GLU A 237 26.95 -15.76 -5.34
N THR A 238 25.81 -15.69 -4.65
CA THR A 238 24.52 -15.29 -5.24
C THR A 238 24.13 -13.84 -4.96
N GLY A 239 24.60 -13.27 -3.84
CA GLY A 239 24.16 -11.96 -3.33
C GLY A 239 22.87 -12.03 -2.50
N ASN A 240 22.28 -13.21 -2.32
CA ASN A 240 20.98 -13.35 -1.66
C ASN A 240 21.08 -13.34 -0.13
N SER A 241 20.02 -12.84 0.51
CA SER A 241 19.79 -12.97 1.96
C SER A 241 19.51 -14.43 2.38
N PRO A 242 19.56 -14.79 3.68
CA PRO A 242 19.63 -16.20 4.08
C PRO A 242 18.28 -16.94 4.14
N ASN A 243 17.15 -16.23 4.28
CA ASN A 243 15.85 -16.85 4.58
C ASN A 243 14.70 -16.30 3.72
N PHE A 244 13.59 -17.07 3.67
CA PHE A 244 12.36 -16.72 2.96
C PHE A 244 11.34 -16.12 3.93
N TRP A 245 11.34 -14.79 4.01
CA TRP A 245 10.44 -14.06 4.90
C TRP A 245 9.05 -13.88 4.28
N SER A 246 8.02 -14.37 4.96
CA SER A 246 6.65 -14.43 4.42
C SER A 246 6.10 -13.09 3.94
N ARG A 247 6.32 -11.99 4.68
CA ARG A 247 5.85 -10.67 4.24
C ARG A 247 6.58 -10.16 2.99
N SER A 248 7.89 -10.37 2.86
CA SER A 248 8.61 -9.99 1.64
C SER A 248 8.09 -10.72 0.39
N LEU A 249 7.82 -12.03 0.52
CA LEU A 249 7.14 -12.82 -0.52
C LEU A 249 5.73 -12.29 -0.79
N GLY A 250 5.01 -11.89 0.26
CA GLY A 250 3.68 -11.29 0.17
C GLY A 250 3.68 -10.03 -0.68
N TRP A 251 4.62 -9.12 -0.43
CA TRP A 251 4.81 -7.92 -1.24
C TRP A 251 5.04 -8.22 -2.71
N TYR A 252 5.90 -9.20 -2.99
CA TYR A 252 6.20 -9.59 -4.35
C TYR A 252 4.95 -10.04 -5.13
N VAL A 253 4.15 -10.94 -4.57
CA VAL A 253 2.95 -11.44 -5.25
C VAL A 253 1.83 -10.41 -5.32
N MET A 254 1.72 -9.52 -4.31
CA MET A 254 0.80 -8.37 -4.36
C MET A 254 1.16 -7.41 -5.48
N ALA A 255 2.45 -7.09 -5.64
CA ALA A 255 2.93 -6.19 -6.67
C ALA A 255 2.61 -6.75 -8.06
N LEU A 256 2.82 -8.05 -8.28
CA LEU A 256 2.49 -8.72 -9.53
C LEU A 256 1.00 -8.62 -9.88
N VAL A 257 0.09 -8.93 -8.95
CA VAL A 257 -1.36 -8.85 -9.26
C VAL A 257 -1.86 -7.43 -9.46
N ASP A 258 -1.27 -6.44 -8.78
CA ASP A 258 -1.67 -5.03 -8.87
C ASP A 258 -1.16 -4.37 -10.15
N VAL A 259 0.09 -4.62 -10.54
CA VAL A 259 0.65 -4.08 -11.81
C VAL A 259 -0.16 -4.59 -13.02
N LEU A 260 -0.62 -5.84 -12.97
CA LEU A 260 -1.41 -6.46 -14.03
C LEU A 260 -2.79 -5.81 -14.25
N ASP A 261 -3.28 -4.96 -13.34
CA ASP A 261 -4.51 -4.18 -13.56
C ASP A 261 -4.32 -3.04 -14.55
N TYR A 262 -3.09 -2.53 -14.69
CA TYR A 262 -2.77 -1.39 -15.55
C TYR A 262 -2.09 -1.81 -16.86
N MET A 263 -1.43 -2.97 -16.88
CA MET A 263 -0.67 -3.44 -18.04
C MET A 263 -1.58 -3.93 -19.18
N PRO A 264 -1.41 -3.43 -20.43
CA PRO A 264 -2.22 -3.84 -21.58
C PRO A 264 -2.19 -5.35 -21.82
N LYS A 265 -3.34 -5.94 -22.16
CA LYS A 265 -3.48 -7.40 -22.33
C LYS A 265 -2.54 -8.00 -23.37
N ASP A 266 -2.21 -7.23 -24.39
CA ASP A 266 -1.34 -7.55 -25.53
C ASP A 266 0.13 -7.15 -25.31
N HIS A 267 0.47 -6.49 -24.20
CA HIS A 267 1.85 -6.11 -23.91
C HIS A 267 2.74 -7.38 -23.81
N PRO A 268 3.88 -7.47 -24.52
CA PRO A 268 4.69 -8.69 -24.61
C PRO A 268 5.11 -9.25 -23.25
N LYS A 269 5.52 -8.36 -22.33
CA LYS A 269 5.95 -8.71 -20.97
C LYS A 269 4.84 -9.15 -20.01
N ARG A 270 3.56 -8.96 -20.35
CA ARG A 270 2.45 -9.31 -19.45
C ARG A 270 2.39 -10.81 -19.16
N LYS A 271 2.67 -11.65 -20.16
CA LYS A 271 2.71 -13.12 -20.01
C LYS A 271 3.84 -13.55 -19.06
N GLU A 272 4.98 -12.85 -19.08
CA GLU A 272 6.09 -13.11 -18.16
C GLU A 272 5.68 -12.80 -16.71
N LEU A 273 5.03 -11.66 -16.44
CA LEU A 273 4.56 -11.33 -15.09
C LEU A 273 3.52 -12.32 -14.57
N VAL A 274 2.58 -12.76 -15.42
CA VAL A 274 1.63 -13.83 -15.05
C VAL A 274 2.36 -15.14 -14.74
N LYS A 275 3.42 -15.47 -15.48
CA LYS A 275 4.25 -16.66 -15.21
C LYS A 275 4.97 -16.54 -13.87
N TYR A 276 5.58 -15.39 -13.56
CA TYR A 276 6.24 -15.13 -12.29
C TYR A 276 5.26 -15.25 -11.11
N LEU A 277 4.05 -14.71 -11.26
CA LEU A 277 2.98 -14.86 -10.28
C LEU A 277 2.62 -16.32 -10.05
N ASN A 278 2.44 -17.11 -11.12
CA ASN A 278 2.15 -18.54 -10.98
C ASN A 278 3.29 -19.29 -10.29
N ASN A 279 4.54 -19.07 -10.71
CA ASN A 279 5.70 -19.75 -10.13
C ASN A 279 5.85 -19.47 -8.63
N ALA A 280 5.81 -18.19 -8.23
CA ALA A 280 5.90 -17.80 -6.83
C ALA A 280 4.71 -18.35 -6.01
N SER A 281 3.49 -18.26 -6.55
CA SER A 281 2.29 -18.74 -5.87
C SER A 281 2.31 -20.26 -5.68
N GLU A 282 2.73 -21.03 -6.68
CA GLU A 282 2.91 -22.49 -6.54
C GLU A 282 3.96 -22.83 -5.48
N ALA A 283 5.08 -22.10 -5.43
CA ALA A 283 6.11 -22.31 -4.43
C ALA A 283 5.60 -22.00 -3.01
N ILE A 284 4.97 -20.84 -2.80
CA ILE A 284 4.41 -20.43 -1.51
C ILE A 284 3.34 -21.40 -1.04
N LEU A 285 2.44 -21.85 -1.94
CA LEU A 285 1.35 -22.76 -1.57
C LEU A 285 1.83 -24.11 -1.01
N LYS A 286 3.00 -24.61 -1.42
CA LYS A 286 3.60 -25.84 -0.85
C LYS A 286 3.82 -25.76 0.66
N PHE A 287 4.02 -24.55 1.18
CA PHE A 287 4.33 -24.29 2.58
C PHE A 287 3.12 -23.76 3.38
N GLN A 288 1.91 -23.81 2.82
CA GLN A 288 0.70 -23.49 3.57
C GLN A 288 0.51 -24.50 4.70
N ASP A 289 0.44 -24.04 5.95
CA ASP A 289 0.19 -24.92 7.08
C ASP A 289 -1.16 -25.62 6.92
N LYS A 290 -1.14 -26.95 7.03
CA LYS A 290 -2.33 -27.76 6.73
C LYS A 290 -3.43 -27.56 7.78
N SER A 291 -3.07 -27.27 9.02
CA SER A 291 -4.01 -27.17 10.14
C SER A 291 -4.72 -25.82 10.17
N SER A 292 -3.97 -24.73 10.04
CA SER A 292 -4.47 -23.36 10.15
C SER A 292 -4.81 -22.73 8.80
N GLY A 293 -4.22 -23.20 7.70
CA GLY A 293 -4.28 -22.52 6.41
C GLY A 293 -3.36 -21.30 6.29
N LEU A 294 -2.52 -21.02 7.29
CA LEU A 294 -1.65 -19.85 7.36
C LEU A 294 -0.22 -20.19 6.94
N TRP A 295 0.65 -19.18 6.93
CA TRP A 295 2.08 -19.33 6.68
C TRP A 295 2.90 -18.84 7.87
N TYR A 296 4.08 -19.42 8.00
CA TYR A 296 5.04 -19.07 9.04
C TYR A 296 5.84 -17.81 8.69
N GLN A 297 6.35 -17.11 9.70
CA GLN A 297 7.24 -15.94 9.55
C GLN A 297 8.41 -16.25 8.62
N VAL A 298 9.15 -17.33 8.90
CA VAL A 298 10.09 -17.92 7.94
C VAL A 298 9.37 -19.07 7.25
N THR A 299 9.13 -18.91 5.95
CA THR A 299 8.04 -19.59 5.23
C THR A 299 8.25 -21.10 5.13
N ASP A 300 9.47 -21.55 4.89
CA ASP A 300 9.83 -22.95 4.68
C ASP A 300 10.17 -23.72 5.97
N LYS A 301 10.25 -23.02 7.10
CA LYS A 301 10.71 -23.56 8.40
C LYS A 301 9.56 -23.80 9.38
N GLY A 302 8.43 -24.27 8.86
CA GLY A 302 7.27 -24.62 9.68
C GLY A 302 7.62 -25.71 10.71
N GLY A 303 7.28 -25.48 11.98
CA GLY A 303 7.58 -26.41 13.08
C GLY A 303 8.94 -26.22 13.74
N GLU A 304 9.84 -25.39 13.18
CA GLU A 304 11.08 -25.03 13.86
C GLU A 304 10.83 -24.17 15.12
N LYS A 305 11.69 -24.34 16.12
CA LYS A 305 11.56 -23.65 17.42
C LYS A 305 11.58 -22.13 17.23
N GLY A 306 10.57 -21.45 17.76
CA GLY A 306 10.45 -20.00 17.74
C GLY A 306 9.72 -19.45 16.50
N ASN A 307 9.59 -20.22 15.42
CA ASN A 307 8.78 -19.80 14.29
C ASN A 307 7.30 -19.70 14.68
N TYR A 308 6.54 -18.89 13.96
CA TYR A 308 5.14 -18.62 14.27
C TYR A 308 4.34 -18.33 13.01
N LEU A 309 3.04 -18.65 13.04
CA LEU A 309 2.10 -18.26 11.99
C LEU A 309 1.96 -16.75 12.00
N GLU A 310 2.29 -16.12 10.88
CA GLU A 310 2.44 -14.67 10.76
C GLU A 310 1.29 -14.07 9.94
N ALA A 311 0.67 -13.03 10.50
CA ALA A 311 -0.58 -12.49 9.97
C ALA A 311 -0.41 -11.76 8.64
N SER A 312 0.63 -10.94 8.50
CA SER A 312 0.79 -10.08 7.32
C SER A 312 1.05 -10.87 6.05
N GLY A 313 2.06 -11.76 6.03
CA GLY A 313 2.35 -12.61 4.89
C GLY A 313 1.15 -13.47 4.51
N SER A 314 0.47 -14.06 5.49
CA SER A 314 -0.74 -14.85 5.26
C SER A 314 -1.88 -14.04 4.61
N ALA A 315 -2.10 -12.80 5.07
CA ALA A 315 -3.10 -11.91 4.48
C ALA A 315 -2.72 -11.44 3.07
N MET A 316 -1.44 -11.15 2.83
CA MET A 316 -0.93 -10.79 1.51
C MET A 316 -1.07 -11.94 0.50
N PHE A 317 -0.76 -13.17 0.91
CA PHE A 317 -0.96 -14.36 0.08
C PHE A 317 -2.44 -14.59 -0.20
N ALA A 318 -3.31 -14.48 0.81
CA ALA A 318 -4.75 -14.61 0.63
C ALA A 318 -5.29 -13.59 -0.39
N TYR A 319 -4.85 -12.32 -0.29
CA TYR A 319 -5.22 -11.28 -1.24
C TYR A 319 -4.73 -11.59 -2.67
N ALA A 320 -3.43 -11.85 -2.84
CA ALA A 320 -2.87 -12.10 -4.17
C ALA A 320 -3.47 -13.35 -4.82
N TYR A 321 -3.74 -14.40 -4.06
CA TYR A 321 -4.38 -15.63 -4.55
C TYR A 321 -5.84 -15.41 -4.93
N ALA A 322 -6.60 -14.67 -4.10
CA ALA A 322 -7.99 -14.35 -4.39
C ALA A 322 -8.10 -13.47 -5.64
N LYS A 323 -7.35 -12.36 -5.69
CA LYS A 323 -7.33 -11.44 -6.83
C LYS A 323 -6.83 -12.11 -8.10
N GLY A 324 -5.71 -12.82 -8.02
CA GLY A 324 -5.14 -13.55 -9.16
C GLY A 324 -6.10 -14.58 -9.74
N ALA A 325 -6.83 -15.31 -8.89
CA ALA A 325 -7.86 -16.25 -9.36
C ALA A 325 -9.09 -15.52 -9.93
N ASN A 326 -9.57 -14.45 -9.29
CA ASN A 326 -10.69 -13.64 -9.76
C ASN A 326 -10.43 -13.01 -11.15
N LYS A 327 -9.17 -12.64 -11.42
CA LYS A 327 -8.73 -12.05 -12.69
C LYS A 327 -8.32 -13.09 -13.74
N GLY A 328 -8.33 -14.38 -13.39
CA GLY A 328 -7.94 -15.49 -14.27
C GLY A 328 -6.42 -15.61 -14.50
N TYR A 329 -5.60 -14.99 -13.66
CA TYR A 329 -4.13 -15.10 -13.71
C TYR A 329 -3.64 -16.37 -13.01
N LEU A 330 -4.38 -16.82 -12.00
CA LEU A 330 -4.10 -18.02 -11.22
C LEU A 330 -5.24 -19.05 -11.37
N PRO A 331 -4.94 -20.36 -11.37
CA PRO A 331 -5.96 -21.40 -11.34
C PRO A 331 -6.88 -21.33 -10.10
N ALA A 332 -8.10 -21.86 -10.21
CA ALA A 332 -9.12 -21.80 -9.16
C ALA A 332 -8.72 -22.40 -7.79
N LYS A 333 -7.71 -23.29 -7.76
CA LYS A 333 -7.15 -23.82 -6.49
C LYS A 333 -6.60 -22.73 -5.59
N PHE A 334 -6.09 -21.62 -6.15
CA PHE A 334 -5.58 -20.50 -5.38
C PHE A 334 -6.70 -19.76 -4.65
N LYS A 335 -7.90 -19.64 -5.23
CA LYS A 335 -9.06 -19.10 -4.51
C LYS A 335 -9.49 -19.99 -3.33
N LYS A 336 -9.36 -21.31 -3.46
CA LYS A 336 -9.61 -22.25 -2.34
C LYS A 336 -8.56 -22.07 -1.23
N ALA A 337 -7.28 -21.96 -1.60
CA ALA A 337 -6.20 -21.70 -0.66
C ALA A 337 -6.36 -20.35 0.06
N ALA A 338 -6.79 -19.31 -0.66
CA ALA A 338 -7.08 -17.99 -0.11
C ALA A 338 -8.21 -18.01 0.91
N ASN A 339 -9.32 -18.70 0.63
CA ASN A 339 -10.41 -18.87 1.60
C ASN A 339 -9.93 -19.59 2.86
N LYS A 340 -9.17 -20.68 2.70
CA LYS A 340 -8.60 -21.41 3.85
C LYS A 340 -7.69 -20.53 4.69
N ALA A 341 -6.85 -19.71 4.06
CA ALA A 341 -6.00 -18.76 4.76
C ALA A 341 -6.82 -17.69 5.49
N PHE A 342 -7.90 -17.20 4.88
CA PHE A 342 -8.77 -16.21 5.50
C PHE A 342 -9.56 -16.79 6.68
N ASP A 343 -9.99 -18.04 6.58
CA ASP A 343 -10.54 -18.78 7.72
C ASP A 343 -9.51 -18.83 8.85
N GLY A 344 -8.26 -19.23 8.55
CA GLY A 344 -7.16 -19.21 9.52
C GLY A 344 -6.92 -17.83 10.17
N LEU A 345 -6.93 -16.76 9.37
CA LEU A 345 -6.74 -15.39 9.88
C LEU A 345 -7.84 -15.06 10.90
N THR A 346 -9.08 -15.39 10.57
CA THR A 346 -10.25 -15.03 11.37
C THR A 346 -10.49 -15.95 12.57
N THR A 347 -10.09 -17.22 12.51
CA THR A 347 -10.32 -18.19 13.60
C THR A 347 -9.09 -18.39 14.51
N VAL A 348 -7.87 -18.17 14.00
CA VAL A 348 -6.63 -18.40 14.75
C VAL A 348 -5.99 -17.08 15.22
N LEU A 349 -5.99 -16.04 14.37
CA LEU A 349 -5.22 -14.82 14.62
C LEU A 349 -6.07 -13.62 15.06
N ILE A 350 -7.39 -13.64 14.87
CA ILE A 350 -8.30 -12.70 15.54
C ILE A 350 -8.63 -13.25 16.93
N LYS A 351 -7.98 -12.69 17.95
CA LYS A 351 -8.10 -13.19 19.34
C LYS A 351 -9.02 -12.38 20.23
N LYS A 352 -9.34 -11.15 19.83
CA LYS A 352 -10.19 -10.25 20.62
C LYS A 352 -11.26 -9.67 19.72
N VAL A 353 -12.50 -9.82 20.17
CA VAL A 353 -13.66 -9.08 19.68
C VAL A 353 -14.13 -8.21 20.83
N ASP A 354 -14.02 -6.90 20.64
CA ASP A 354 -14.43 -5.90 21.62
C ASP A 354 -15.97 -5.92 21.76
N GLU A 355 -16.49 -5.40 22.87
CA GLU A 355 -17.95 -5.35 23.12
C GLU A 355 -18.71 -4.57 22.03
N ASP A 356 -18.04 -3.60 21.42
CA ASP A 356 -18.56 -2.77 20.34
C ASP A 356 -18.42 -3.39 18.94
N GLY A 357 -17.94 -4.63 18.86
CA GLY A 357 -17.73 -5.38 17.62
C GLY A 357 -16.36 -5.17 16.96
N GLY A 358 -15.48 -4.35 17.56
CA GLY A 358 -14.10 -4.14 17.10
C GLY A 358 -13.28 -5.42 17.13
N ILE A 359 -12.29 -5.55 16.23
CA ILE A 359 -11.49 -6.78 16.09
C ILE A 359 -9.98 -6.52 16.18
N THR A 360 -9.25 -7.48 16.75
CA THR A 360 -7.78 -7.40 16.87
C THR A 360 -7.10 -8.59 16.19
N LEU A 361 -6.38 -8.31 15.11
CA LEU A 361 -5.48 -9.23 14.42
C LEU A 361 -4.13 -9.24 15.12
N THR A 362 -3.71 -10.44 15.55
CA THR A 362 -2.49 -10.66 16.35
C THR A 362 -1.40 -11.35 15.53
N ASN A 363 -0.21 -11.49 16.10
CA ASN A 363 0.96 -12.12 15.45
C ASN A 363 1.39 -11.43 14.13
N CYS A 364 1.24 -10.11 14.07
CA CYS A 364 1.78 -9.34 12.95
C CYS A 364 3.23 -8.98 13.27
N CYS A 365 4.18 -9.36 12.42
CA CYS A 365 5.57 -8.92 12.55
C CYS A 365 5.62 -7.40 12.41
N GLN A 366 6.17 -6.68 13.39
CA GLN A 366 6.16 -5.21 13.42
C GLN A 366 7.10 -4.61 12.37
N VAL A 367 8.30 -5.16 12.25
CA VAL A 367 9.32 -4.73 11.29
C VAL A 367 10.30 -5.87 11.07
N ALA A 368 10.83 -5.98 9.86
CA ALA A 368 12.05 -6.74 9.59
C ALA A 368 12.79 -6.06 8.44
N GLY A 369 14.09 -6.32 8.30
CA GLY A 369 14.93 -5.74 7.27
C GLY A 369 16.31 -6.39 7.24
N LEU A 370 17.19 -5.88 6.39
CA LEU A 370 18.55 -6.36 6.23
C LEU A 370 19.55 -5.21 6.46
N GLY A 371 20.73 -5.53 7.01
CA GLY A 371 21.78 -4.56 7.31
C GLY A 371 21.37 -3.47 8.30
N GLY A 372 21.92 -2.26 8.15
CA GLY A 372 21.64 -1.11 9.02
C GLY A 372 22.30 -1.18 10.40
N THR A 373 21.83 -0.35 11.32
CA THR A 373 22.32 -0.26 12.71
C THR A 373 21.13 -0.19 13.67
N PRO A 374 20.99 -1.12 14.65
CA PRO A 374 21.82 -2.32 14.84
C PRO A 374 21.77 -3.24 13.61
N TYR A 375 22.84 -4.02 13.41
CA TYR A 375 23.00 -4.82 12.20
C TYR A 375 22.01 -5.98 12.16
N ARG A 376 21.24 -6.07 11.07
CA ARG A 376 20.25 -7.13 10.82
C ARG A 376 20.84 -8.11 9.82
N ASP A 377 21.22 -9.29 10.28
CA ASP A 377 21.92 -10.29 9.48
C ASP A 377 21.02 -11.15 8.58
N GLY A 378 19.70 -11.04 8.73
CA GLY A 378 18.75 -11.86 7.98
C GLY A 378 18.76 -13.34 8.37
N SER A 379 19.37 -13.69 9.52
CA SER A 379 19.34 -15.04 10.08
C SER A 379 17.93 -15.47 10.43
N TYR A 380 17.75 -16.77 10.68
CA TYR A 380 16.46 -17.29 11.12
C TYR A 380 16.11 -16.68 12.48
N GLU A 381 17.09 -16.64 13.39
CA GLU A 381 17.01 -16.07 14.73
C GLU A 381 16.60 -14.61 14.69
N TYR A 382 17.14 -13.83 13.76
CA TYR A 382 16.73 -12.44 13.54
C TYR A 382 15.23 -12.35 13.21
N TYR A 383 14.76 -13.07 12.18
CA TYR A 383 13.37 -12.97 11.74
C TYR A 383 12.35 -13.46 12.77
N VAL A 384 12.63 -14.55 13.49
CA VAL A 384 11.67 -15.11 14.45
C VAL A 384 11.56 -14.32 15.75
N ASN A 385 12.61 -13.56 16.10
CA ASN A 385 12.65 -12.72 17.31
C ASN A 385 12.24 -11.26 17.06
N GLU A 386 11.95 -10.87 15.82
CA GLU A 386 11.38 -9.55 15.55
C GLU A 386 10.07 -9.32 16.31
N ARG A 387 9.86 -8.07 16.72
CA ARG A 387 8.71 -7.70 17.55
C ARG A 387 7.40 -7.98 16.82
N LYS A 388 6.36 -8.31 17.59
CA LYS A 388 5.00 -8.48 17.08
C LYS A 388 4.14 -7.33 17.56
N LYS A 389 3.27 -6.82 16.68
CA LYS A 389 2.33 -5.73 16.98
C LYS A 389 0.91 -6.15 16.61
N ASP A 390 -0.02 -5.97 17.53
CA ASP A 390 -1.44 -6.17 17.23
C ASP A 390 -1.94 -5.07 16.28
N ASN A 391 -2.77 -5.45 15.31
CA ASN A 391 -3.27 -4.57 14.26
C ASN A 391 -2.18 -3.77 13.54
N ASP A 392 -0.99 -4.35 13.36
CA ASP A 392 0.03 -3.74 12.53
C ASP A 392 -0.54 -3.42 11.13
N PRO A 393 -0.37 -2.19 10.61
CA PRO A 393 -0.91 -1.79 9.30
C PRO A 393 -0.52 -2.74 8.16
N LYS A 394 0.70 -3.31 8.23
CA LYS A 394 1.24 -4.24 7.24
C LYS A 394 0.48 -5.56 7.20
N ALA A 395 -0.33 -5.87 8.22
CA ALA A 395 -1.26 -6.99 8.21
C ALA A 395 -2.71 -6.56 7.94
N THR A 396 -3.16 -5.46 8.55
CA THR A 396 -4.56 -5.04 8.47
C THR A 396 -4.97 -4.51 7.09
N GLY A 397 -4.06 -3.82 6.38
CA GLY A 397 -4.28 -3.42 4.99
C GLY A 397 -4.52 -4.62 4.06
N PRO A 398 -3.58 -5.59 3.99
CA PRO A 398 -3.77 -6.81 3.21
C PRO A 398 -4.95 -7.67 3.68
N PHE A 399 -5.28 -7.67 4.98
CA PHE A 399 -6.47 -8.35 5.49
C PHE A 399 -7.75 -7.78 4.87
N ILE A 400 -7.89 -6.45 4.83
CA ILE A 400 -9.03 -5.78 4.19
C ILE A 400 -9.07 -6.11 2.70
N LEU A 401 -7.93 -6.02 2.00
CA LEU A 401 -7.83 -6.36 0.57
C LEU A 401 -8.24 -7.81 0.27
N ALA A 402 -7.76 -8.77 1.08
CA ALA A 402 -8.14 -10.18 0.96
C ALA A 402 -9.64 -10.38 1.22
N ALA A 403 -10.19 -9.73 2.24
CA ALA A 403 -11.61 -9.79 2.56
C ALA A 403 -12.48 -9.26 1.40
N ILE A 404 -12.06 -8.16 0.76
CA ILE A 404 -12.73 -7.61 -0.42
C ILE A 404 -12.76 -8.63 -1.57
N GLU A 405 -11.60 -9.20 -1.93
CA GLU A 405 -11.50 -10.14 -3.06
C GLU A 405 -12.20 -11.48 -2.81
N LEU A 406 -12.36 -11.85 -1.54
CA LEU A 406 -13.10 -13.04 -1.12
C LEU A 406 -14.59 -12.75 -0.83
N ASN A 407 -15.00 -11.47 -0.81
CA ASN A 407 -16.33 -11.02 -0.42
C ASN A 407 -16.71 -11.47 1.02
N ARG A 408 -15.80 -11.28 1.98
CA ARG A 408 -15.88 -11.81 3.36
C ARG A 408 -15.97 -10.72 4.42
#